data_AF-A0A2N9IJC6-F1
#
_entry.id   AF-A0A2N9IJC6-F1
#
_cell.length_a   1.000
_cell.length_b   1.000
_cell.length_c   1.000
_cell.angle_alpha   90.00
_cell.angle_beta   90.00
_cell.angle_gamma   90.00
#
_symmetry.space_group_name_H-M   'P 1'
#
loop_
_entity.id
_entity.type
_entity.pdbx_description
1 polymer ?
#
loop_
_entity_poly.entity_id
_entity_poly.type
_entity_poly.pdbx_seq_one_letter_code
_entity_poly.pdbx_strand_id
1 'polypeptide(L)'
;MVVVVGKNMATGSFAMSWGDKTPPCIDHNPVVELDGESNSVIKEKITDFSSSHSKGRSYRKRSRDVNEESSYSEVASQLKEIAIAFKNQGPVDTNELYEAVMKIEGFVDEMFASAFDYLVQKEKVRRSFIAKNPKLGKIWLENYFTRNDN
;
A
#
# COMPACT_ATOMS: atom_id res chain seq x y z
N MET A 1 -26.38 -49.02 30.28
CA MET A 1 -25.50 -47.92 29.85
C MET A 1 -25.57 -47.88 28.33
N VAL A 2 -26.16 -46.83 27.75
CA VAL A 2 -26.40 -46.73 26.29
C VAL A 2 -25.58 -45.55 25.77
N VAL A 3 -24.67 -45.81 24.83
CA VAL A 3 -23.89 -44.77 24.17
C VAL A 3 -24.51 -44.51 22.80
N VAL A 4 -25.14 -43.34 22.64
CA VAL A 4 -25.57 -42.86 21.33
C VAL A 4 -24.42 -42.06 20.74
N VAL A 5 -23.80 -42.60 19.69
CA VAL A 5 -22.75 -41.93 18.92
C VAL A 5 -23.41 -41.17 17.76
N GLY A 6 -23.43 -39.83 17.84
CA GLY A 6 -23.83 -38.96 16.74
C GLY A 6 -22.71 -38.84 15.70
N LYS A 7 -22.97 -39.24 14.46
CA LYS A 7 -22.02 -39.16 13.34
C LYS A 7 -22.28 -37.88 12.54
N ASN A 8 -21.53 -36.82 12.85
CA ASN A 8 -21.60 -35.55 12.14
C ASN A 8 -20.77 -35.64 10.84
N MET A 9 -21.41 -35.56 9.68
CA MET A 9 -20.74 -35.34 8.39
C MET A 9 -20.99 -33.89 7.95
N ALA A 10 -19.96 -33.05 7.99
CA ALA A 10 -20.01 -31.73 7.38
C ALA A 10 -19.64 -31.86 5.89
N THR A 11 -20.64 -31.75 5.01
CA THR A 11 -20.41 -31.61 3.57
C THR A 11 -20.43 -30.12 3.23
N GLY A 12 -19.24 -29.52 3.10
CA GLY A 12 -19.07 -28.17 2.58
C GLY A 12 -18.46 -28.23 1.19
N SER A 13 -19.20 -27.79 0.18
CA SER A 13 -18.67 -27.53 -1.16
C SER A 13 -18.57 -26.02 -1.37
N PHE A 14 -17.35 -25.54 -1.61
CA PHE A 14 -17.12 -24.17 -2.07
C PHE A 14 -16.63 -24.23 -3.51
N ALA A 15 -17.45 -23.76 -4.45
CA ALA A 15 -17.05 -23.53 -5.83
C ALA A 15 -16.70 -22.05 -6.00
N MET A 16 -15.42 -21.74 -6.20
CA MET A 16 -14.98 -20.39 -6.58
C MET A 16 -14.99 -20.28 -8.11
N SER A 17 -15.92 -19.49 -8.64
CA SER A 17 -15.95 -19.12 -10.05
C SER A 17 -15.20 -17.79 -10.22
N TRP A 18 -14.18 -17.76 -11.08
CA TRP A 18 -13.52 -16.54 -11.51
C TRP A 18 -14.23 -16.05 -12.78
N GLY A 19 -14.96 -14.94 -12.66
CA GLY A 19 -15.53 -14.24 -13.81
C GLY A 19 -14.41 -13.59 -14.63
N ASP A 20 -14.24 -14.06 -15.86
CA ASP A 20 -13.38 -13.45 -16.87
C ASP A 20 -13.90 -12.04 -17.19
N LYS A 21 -13.08 -11.02 -16.96
CA LYS A 21 -13.36 -9.64 -17.37
C LYS A 21 -12.54 -9.36 -18.62
N THR A 22 -13.19 -9.47 -19.77
CA THR A 22 -12.69 -8.93 -21.02
C THR A 22 -12.54 -7.40 -20.92
N PRO A 23 -11.40 -6.81 -21.34
CA PRO A 23 -11.21 -5.37 -21.31
C PRO A 23 -11.94 -4.68 -22.49
N PRO A 24 -12.53 -3.49 -22.29
CA PRO A 24 -13.18 -2.77 -23.37
C PRO A 24 -12.14 -2.06 -24.25
N CYS A 25 -12.20 -2.30 -25.55
CA CYS A 25 -11.48 -1.55 -26.57
C CYS A 25 -12.04 -0.12 -26.59
N ILE A 26 -11.18 0.87 -26.35
CA ILE A 26 -11.49 2.29 -26.55
C ILE A 26 -10.92 2.65 -27.93
N ASP A 27 -11.79 3.02 -28.87
CA ASP A 27 -11.42 3.86 -30.00
C ASP A 27 -12.51 4.92 -30.20
N HIS A 28 -12.08 6.19 -30.20
CA HIS A 28 -12.92 7.37 -30.32
C HIS A 28 -13.11 7.76 -31.80
N ASN A 29 -14.35 8.05 -32.22
CA ASN A 29 -14.70 9.37 -32.79
C ASN A 29 -16.24 9.59 -32.92
N PRO A 30 -16.74 10.85 -32.92
CA PRO A 30 -18.13 11.21 -32.61
C PRO A 30 -18.98 11.58 -33.85
N VAL A 31 -20.31 11.68 -33.70
CA VAL A 31 -21.24 12.52 -34.51
C VAL A 31 -22.69 12.46 -33.96
N VAL A 32 -23.25 13.65 -33.64
CA VAL A 32 -24.66 14.14 -33.74
C VAL A 32 -25.78 13.40 -32.95
N GLU A 33 -26.85 13.97 -32.39
CA GLU A 33 -27.38 15.26 -31.88
C GLU A 33 -28.86 14.97 -31.47
N LEU A 34 -29.49 15.83 -30.63
CA LEU A 34 -30.94 15.93 -30.32
C LEU A 34 -31.56 14.82 -29.44
N ASP A 35 -32.55 15.00 -28.58
CA ASP A 35 -33.33 16.08 -27.95
C ASP A 35 -34.45 15.35 -27.17
N GLY A 36 -35.05 15.96 -26.15
CA GLY A 36 -36.39 15.54 -25.71
C GLY A 36 -36.56 15.19 -24.24
N GLU A 37 -36.71 16.23 -23.42
CA GLU A 37 -37.33 16.20 -22.11
C GLU A 37 -38.82 15.80 -22.20
N SER A 38 -39.33 14.98 -21.28
CA SER A 38 -40.79 14.94 -21.03
C SER A 38 -41.16 14.36 -19.66
N ASN A 39 -41.79 15.23 -18.88
CA ASN A 39 -42.35 15.02 -17.54
C ASN A 39 -43.53 14.05 -17.54
N SER A 40 -43.63 13.18 -16.52
CA SER A 40 -44.83 12.37 -16.26
C SER A 40 -45.52 12.79 -14.95
N VAL A 41 -46.65 13.47 -15.10
CA VAL A 41 -47.70 13.61 -14.09
C VAL A 41 -48.87 12.76 -14.57
N ILE A 42 -49.35 11.83 -13.74
CA ILE A 42 -50.77 11.46 -13.60
C ILE A 42 -50.96 10.76 -12.24
N LYS A 43 -51.93 11.28 -11.48
CA LYS A 43 -52.47 10.76 -10.22
C LYS A 43 -53.20 9.43 -10.42
N GLU A 44 -53.19 8.55 -9.43
CA GLU A 44 -54.46 8.06 -8.85
C GLU A 44 -54.28 7.42 -7.46
N LYS A 45 -55.31 7.62 -6.63
CA LYS A 45 -55.44 7.27 -5.20
C LYS A 45 -56.42 6.11 -5.10
N ILE A 46 -56.06 4.98 -4.49
CA ILE A 46 -57.02 4.14 -3.77
C ILE A 46 -56.38 3.62 -2.48
N THR A 47 -57.03 4.01 -1.39
CA THR A 47 -56.89 3.53 -0.02
C THR A 47 -57.48 2.15 0.09
N ASP A 48 -56.77 1.18 0.68
CA ASP A 48 -57.41 0.08 1.41
C ASP A 48 -56.61 -0.27 2.65
N PHE A 49 -57.26 -0.08 3.79
CA PHE A 49 -56.77 -0.46 5.12
C PHE A 49 -56.71 -1.98 5.21
N SER A 50 -55.54 -2.53 5.53
CA SER A 50 -55.46 -3.87 6.14
C SER A 50 -54.66 -3.79 7.44
N SER A 51 -55.35 -4.12 8.52
CA SER A 51 -54.89 -4.13 9.90
C SER A 51 -54.02 -5.35 10.19
N SER A 52 -52.74 -5.30 9.84
CA SER A 52 -51.79 -6.30 10.33
C SER A 52 -51.20 -5.86 11.67
N HIS A 53 -51.52 -6.61 12.72
CA HIS A 53 -51.02 -6.37 14.07
C HIS A 53 -49.55 -6.81 14.12
N SER A 54 -48.63 -5.91 13.75
CA SER A 54 -47.21 -6.15 13.96
C SER A 54 -46.86 -5.89 15.41
N LYS A 55 -46.94 -6.92 16.27
CA LYS A 55 -46.03 -6.96 17.43
C LYS A 55 -44.63 -7.26 16.89
N GLY A 56 -44.02 -6.22 16.34
CA GLY A 56 -42.60 -6.20 16.00
C GLY A 56 -41.82 -6.56 17.25
N ARG A 57 -41.22 -7.75 17.24
CA ARG A 57 -40.23 -8.17 18.23
C ARG A 57 -39.17 -7.08 18.25
N SER A 58 -39.12 -6.25 19.30
CA SER A 58 -38.13 -5.19 19.40
C SER A 58 -36.77 -5.87 19.36
N TYR A 59 -36.10 -5.76 18.22
CA TYR A 59 -34.70 -6.09 18.12
C TYR A 59 -34.01 -5.18 19.14
N ARG A 60 -33.62 -5.72 20.30
CA ARG A 60 -32.62 -5.04 21.12
C ARG A 60 -31.40 -4.98 20.21
N LYS A 61 -31.13 -3.81 19.63
CA LYS A 61 -29.81 -3.51 19.09
C LYS A 61 -28.85 -3.79 20.24
N ARG A 62 -28.05 -4.86 20.13
CA ARG A 62 -26.81 -4.91 20.90
C ARG A 62 -26.03 -3.70 20.39
N SER A 63 -25.92 -2.65 21.20
CA SER A 63 -24.87 -1.67 21.01
C SER A 63 -23.59 -2.48 20.98
N ARG A 64 -23.04 -2.66 19.79
CA ARG A 64 -21.65 -3.01 19.67
C ARG A 64 -20.97 -1.72 20.09
N ASP A 65 -20.58 -1.64 21.36
CA ASP A 65 -19.62 -0.64 21.79
C ASP A 65 -18.31 -1.04 21.11
N VAL A 66 -18.18 -0.58 19.86
CA VAL A 66 -17.00 -0.74 19.02
C VAL A 66 -15.96 0.18 19.59
N ASN A 67 -15.26 -0.29 20.62
CA ASN A 67 -13.99 0.29 21.06
C ASN A 67 -12.86 -0.17 20.10
N GLU A 68 -13.09 -0.09 18.78
CA GLU A 68 -12.09 -0.40 17.74
C GLU A 68 -11.37 0.87 17.25
N GLU A 69 -11.79 2.05 17.70
CA GLU A 69 -11.14 3.32 17.34
C GLU A 69 -9.80 3.50 18.07
N SER A 70 -9.65 2.94 19.28
CA SER A 70 -8.41 3.06 20.06
C SER A 70 -7.25 2.27 19.44
N SER A 71 -7.50 1.05 18.93
CA SER A 71 -6.47 0.19 18.34
C SER A 71 -5.88 0.77 17.05
N TYR A 72 -6.71 1.38 16.20
CA TYR A 72 -6.23 2.09 15.02
C TYR A 72 -5.46 3.37 15.38
N SER A 73 -5.90 4.10 16.42
CA SER A 73 -5.20 5.32 16.86
C SER A 73 -3.80 5.02 17.42
N GLU A 74 -3.64 3.88 18.10
CA GLU A 74 -2.37 3.45 18.66
C GLU A 74 -1.37 3.06 17.57
N VAL A 75 -1.81 2.26 16.58
CA VAL A 75 -0.99 1.88 15.42
C VAL A 75 -0.62 3.12 14.59
N ALA A 76 -1.55 4.06 14.39
CA ALA A 76 -1.27 5.32 13.71
C ALA A 76 -0.24 6.17 14.46
N SER A 77 -0.28 6.17 15.80
CA SER A 77 0.69 6.89 16.64
C SER A 77 2.09 6.27 16.54
N GLN A 78 2.20 4.94 16.58
CA GLN A 78 3.46 4.23 16.38
C GLN A 78 4.04 4.48 14.97
N LEU A 79 3.22 4.44 13.92
CA LEU A 79 3.64 4.76 12.56
C LEU A 79 4.14 6.20 12.44
N LYS A 80 3.50 7.15 13.14
CA LYS A 80 3.94 8.55 13.20
C LYS A 80 5.30 8.67 13.88
N GLU A 81 5.54 7.97 14.99
CA GLU A 81 6.84 7.96 15.67
C GLU A 81 7.94 7.36 14.79
N ILE A 82 7.66 6.24 14.12
CA ILE A 82 8.59 5.61 13.18
C ILE A 82 8.92 6.57 12.02
N ALA A 83 7.91 7.23 11.45
CA ALA A 83 8.10 8.22 10.39
C ALA A 83 8.96 9.41 10.87
N ILE A 84 8.75 9.89 12.10
CA ILE A 84 9.57 10.94 12.72
C ILE A 84 11.01 10.45 12.93
N ALA A 85 11.21 9.23 13.43
CA ALA A 85 12.53 8.64 13.60
C ALA A 85 13.30 8.52 12.27
N PHE A 86 12.63 8.13 11.19
CA PHE A 86 13.24 8.11 9.86
C PHE A 86 13.60 9.51 9.34
N LYS A 87 12.76 10.53 9.60
CA LYS A 87 13.07 11.94 9.26
C LYS A 87 14.22 12.49 10.09
N ASN A 88 14.40 11.99 11.31
CA ASN A 88 15.42 12.44 12.25
C ASN A 88 16.72 11.63 12.18
N GLN A 89 16.85 10.65 11.27
CA GLN A 89 18.17 10.09 10.96
C GLN A 89 19.02 11.23 10.40
N GLY A 90 19.87 11.78 11.27
CA GLY A 90 20.65 12.98 11.04
C GLY A 90 21.54 12.91 9.79
N PRO A 91 22.20 14.03 9.47
CA PRO A 91 23.16 14.05 8.37
C PRO A 91 24.17 12.94 8.58
N VAL A 92 24.40 12.12 7.56
CA VAL A 92 25.46 11.12 7.64
C VAL A 92 26.81 11.82 7.60
N ASP A 93 27.67 11.48 8.56
CA ASP A 93 28.95 12.14 8.78
C ASP A 93 29.86 11.97 7.56
N THR A 94 30.38 13.09 7.08
CA THR A 94 31.31 13.11 5.95
C THR A 94 32.62 12.40 6.27
N ASN A 95 33.01 12.36 7.55
CA ASN A 95 34.17 11.62 8.02
C ASN A 95 33.97 10.10 7.86
N GLU A 96 32.79 9.59 8.19
CA GLU A 96 32.46 8.17 8.00
C GLU A 96 32.45 7.78 6.52
N LEU A 97 31.95 8.68 5.65
CA LEU A 97 32.01 8.50 4.20
C LEU A 97 33.46 8.39 3.72
N TYR A 98 34.34 9.28 4.18
CA TYR A 98 35.75 9.29 3.78
C TYR A 98 36.43 7.97 4.15
N GLU A 99 36.27 7.53 5.39
CA GLU A 99 36.78 6.24 5.87
C GLU A 99 36.22 5.05 5.05
N ALA A 100 34.93 5.08 4.72
CA ALA A 100 34.31 4.03 3.92
C ALA A 100 34.86 3.96 2.49
N VAL A 101 35.13 5.12 1.86
CA VAL A 101 35.72 5.21 0.52
C VAL A 101 37.18 4.76 0.55
N MET A 102 37.97 5.23 1.52
CA MET A 102 39.40 4.91 1.64
C MET A 102 39.68 3.44 2.00
N LYS A 103 38.72 2.74 2.61
CA LYS A 103 38.83 1.28 2.84
C LYS A 103 38.83 0.44 1.56
N ILE A 104 38.48 1.03 0.42
CA ILE A 104 38.43 0.30 -0.85
C ILE A 104 39.78 0.42 -1.53
N GLU A 105 40.39 -0.72 -1.83
CA GLU A 105 41.69 -0.77 -2.51
C GLU A 105 41.54 -0.99 -4.02
N GLY A 106 42.50 -0.45 -4.78
CA GLY A 106 42.66 -0.73 -6.21
C GLY A 106 42.10 0.31 -7.17
N PHE A 107 41.82 1.53 -6.70
CA PHE A 107 41.51 2.69 -7.57
C PHE A 107 42.49 3.83 -7.31
N VAL A 108 42.55 4.76 -8.26
CA VAL A 108 43.36 5.97 -8.17
C VAL A 108 42.65 7.02 -7.32
N ASP A 109 43.39 7.82 -6.55
CA ASP A 109 42.84 8.87 -5.67
C ASP A 109 41.90 9.84 -6.38
N GLU A 110 42.17 10.16 -7.65
CA GLU A 110 41.32 11.01 -8.49
C GLU A 110 39.92 10.43 -8.70
N MET A 111 39.83 9.10 -8.86
CA MET A 111 38.55 8.39 -8.97
C MET A 111 37.78 8.48 -7.67
N PHE A 112 38.45 8.31 -6.52
CA PHE A 112 37.81 8.45 -5.22
C PHE A 112 37.30 9.87 -4.98
N ALA A 113 38.02 10.91 -5.39
CA ALA A 113 37.56 12.29 -5.29
C ALA A 113 36.24 12.51 -6.07
N SER A 114 36.17 12.05 -7.33
CA SER A 114 34.95 12.15 -8.13
C SER A 114 33.77 11.38 -7.53
N ALA A 115 34.00 10.15 -7.06
CA ALA A 115 32.96 9.35 -6.43
C ALA A 115 32.50 9.97 -5.10
N PHE A 116 33.42 10.52 -4.32
CA PHE A 116 33.13 11.19 -3.06
C PHE A 116 32.24 12.42 -3.29
N ASP A 117 32.58 13.28 -4.25
CA ASP A 117 31.76 14.45 -4.61
C ASP A 117 30.33 14.05 -5.01
N TYR A 118 30.19 12.97 -5.77
CA TYR A 118 28.87 12.43 -6.12
C TYR A 118 28.10 11.90 -4.90
N LEU A 119 28.76 11.18 -3.99
CA LEU A 119 28.16 10.67 -2.76
C LEU A 119 27.73 11.82 -1.82
N VAL A 120 28.52 12.88 -1.73
CA VAL A 120 28.16 14.09 -0.98
C VAL A 120 26.91 14.76 -1.57
N GLN A 121 26.82 14.85 -2.89
CA GLN A 121 25.64 15.41 -3.58
C GLN A 121 24.38 14.51 -3.44
N LYS A 122 24.57 13.19 -3.39
CA LYS A 122 23.48 12.21 -3.35
C LYS A 122 23.45 11.46 -2.02
N GLU A 123 22.86 12.10 -1.01
CA GLU A 123 22.77 11.56 0.36
C GLU A 123 22.22 10.12 0.42
N LYS A 124 21.19 9.78 -0.37
CA LYS A 124 20.63 8.42 -0.40
C LYS A 124 21.68 7.38 -0.84
N VAL A 125 22.51 7.74 -1.82
CA VAL A 125 23.55 6.86 -2.34
C VAL A 125 24.68 6.76 -1.31
N ARG A 126 25.10 7.87 -0.71
CA ARG A 126 26.04 7.90 0.42
C ARG A 126 25.63 6.95 1.54
N ARG A 127 24.39 7.04 2.02
CA ARG A 127 23.86 6.14 3.07
C ARG A 127 23.95 4.68 2.65
N SER A 128 23.56 4.38 1.41
CA SER A 128 23.63 3.02 0.88
C SER A 128 25.06 2.52 0.72
N PHE A 129 26.02 3.41 0.47
CA PHE A 129 27.43 3.09 0.29
C PHE A 129 28.11 2.81 1.64
N ILE A 130 27.88 3.65 2.65
CA ILE A 130 28.43 3.43 4.00
C ILE A 130 27.92 2.12 4.62
N ALA A 131 26.66 1.76 4.35
CA ALA A 131 26.09 0.49 4.81
C ALA A 131 26.67 -0.75 4.10
N LYS A 132 27.45 -0.59 3.03
CA LYS A 132 28.04 -1.70 2.27
C LYS A 132 29.40 -2.10 2.85
N ASN A 133 29.73 -3.39 2.70
CA ASN A 133 31.08 -3.88 2.93
C ASN A 133 32.04 -3.40 1.83
N PRO A 134 33.36 -3.32 2.07
CA PRO A 134 34.34 -2.83 1.10
C PRO A 134 34.27 -3.53 -0.27
N LYS A 135 33.99 -4.85 -0.30
CA LYS A 135 33.80 -5.62 -1.55
C LYS A 135 32.65 -5.09 -2.41
N LEU A 136 31.53 -4.73 -1.78
CA LEU A 136 30.36 -4.18 -2.48
C LEU A 136 30.60 -2.71 -2.84
N GLY A 137 31.36 -1.98 -2.03
CA GLY A 137 31.82 -0.63 -2.35
C GLY A 137 32.67 -0.61 -3.63
N LYS A 138 33.58 -1.58 -3.77
CA LYS A 138 34.38 -1.77 -4.99
C LYS A 138 33.52 -1.99 -6.24
N ILE A 139 32.58 -2.95 -6.20
CA ILE A 139 31.66 -3.21 -7.32
C ILE A 139 30.83 -1.96 -7.65
N TRP A 140 30.40 -1.22 -6.62
CA TRP A 140 29.66 0.01 -6.81
C TRP A 140 30.50 1.08 -7.54
N LEU A 141 31.77 1.25 -7.17
CA LEU A 141 32.70 2.16 -7.84
C LEU A 141 32.96 1.75 -9.30
N GLU A 142 33.18 0.46 -9.56
CA GLU A 142 33.35 -0.05 -10.94
C GLU A 142 32.12 0.29 -11.80
N ASN A 143 30.91 0.08 -11.27
CA ASN A 143 29.67 0.42 -11.96
C ASN A 143 29.48 1.94 -12.13
N TYR A 144 29.97 2.74 -11.19
CA TYR A 144 29.89 4.20 -11.27
C TYR A 144 30.78 4.74 -12.39
N PHE A 145 32.04 4.28 -12.48
CA PHE A 145 32.98 4.75 -13.51
C PHE A 145 32.61 4.23 -14.90
N THR A 146 32.28 2.95 -15.02
CA THR A 146 31.82 2.38 -16.32
C THR A 146 30.60 3.08 -16.90
N ARG A 147 29.77 3.70 -16.06
CA ARG A 147 28.61 4.49 -16.49
C ARG A 147 28.97 5.92 -16.89
N ASN A 148 30.02 6.49 -16.33
CA ASN A 148 30.46 7.86 -16.62
C ASN A 148 31.47 7.93 -17.79
N ASP A 149 32.07 6.80 -18.17
CA ASP A 149 33.02 6.70 -19.28
C ASP A 149 32.35 6.53 -20.67
N ASN A 150 31.01 6.41 -20.71
CA ASN A 150 30.18 6.34 -21.94
C ASN A 150 29.42 7.65 -22.16
#